data_AF-A0A8H9MSP9-F1
#
_entry.id   AF-A0A8H9MSP9-F1
#
_cell.length_a   1.000
_cell.length_b   1.000
_cell.length_c   1.000
_cell.angle_alpha   90.00
_cell.angle_beta   90.00
_cell.angle_gamma   90.00
#
_symmetry.space_group_name_H-M   'P 1'
#
loop_
_entity.id
_entity.type
_entity.pdbx_description
1 polymer ?
#
loop_
_entity_poly.entity_id
_entity_poly.type
_entity_poly.pdbx_seq_one_letter_code
_entity_poly.pdbx_strand_id
1 'polypeptide(L)'
;MATNKKEIIRLLEEIAIYMELKGENSFKISAFRKAAQAIELDSRSLSEIEDFTKISGIGKTTGEIIQRYLDSGECPELEELKKEVPAGLVPLLDVPGLGGKKLSRLYHELGVVDKDTLLQEAENGHIEALKGFGKKSAEKMAEAVREMGERPDRYPLNDVLPIIQKVEAYLADIAPIETFAQAGSLRRLRETVKDLDYVIATEKPEEVQKALLAFPLITDVIGAGETKVSAVLEDNITISVDFRLVEKKAFATTLHHFTGSKDHNIKMRQLAKQSNEKISEYGVEQEDGSVRHFESEKAFFEHFKIPFLPPEVRRDGTEIERVTKDTKFLELSDIRGDLHMHTTWSDGAYAIPEMIEACIAKGYEYMVITDHGKFLRVANGLDEKRLLEQQAEIKKIAANYPEIDVYSGVEMDILADGSLDFDDETLKQLDFVIASIHSSFQQSEEEIMKRLKTACENPYVRLIAHPTGRIVVKRKPYHVNMKELIQLAKNTGTALELNANPQRLDLNREHLEMAHAAGVPIAINTDAHDTKHLDFMSIGVRAATKAWLDKSAILNTKTAAEFKQFLQNK
;
A
#
# COMPACT_ATOMS: atom_id res chain seq x y z
N MET A 1 14.25 -4.23 -14.31
CA MET A 1 13.49 -3.04 -13.87
C MET A 1 14.42 -1.85 -14.01
N ALA A 2 13.92 -0.65 -14.36
CA ALA A 2 14.78 0.54 -14.32
C ALA A 2 15.05 0.88 -12.84
N THR A 3 16.32 0.95 -12.47
CA THR A 3 16.75 1.30 -11.11
C THR A 3 16.37 2.75 -10.80
N ASN A 4 15.92 3.02 -9.57
CA ASN A 4 15.61 4.38 -9.10
C ASN A 4 16.46 4.74 -7.87
N LYS A 5 16.38 6.00 -7.39
CA LYS A 5 17.19 6.45 -6.23
C LYS A 5 16.90 5.62 -4.96
N LYS A 6 15.64 5.22 -4.74
CA LYS A 6 15.23 4.44 -3.56
C LYS A 6 15.82 3.02 -3.56
N GLU A 7 15.97 2.40 -4.72
CA GLU A 7 16.64 1.09 -4.83
C GLU A 7 18.12 1.19 -4.43
N ILE A 8 18.81 2.26 -4.83
CA ILE A 8 20.21 2.50 -4.44
C ILE A 8 20.31 2.76 -2.92
N ILE A 9 19.41 3.57 -2.37
CA ILE A 9 19.37 3.86 -0.93
C ILE A 9 19.15 2.57 -0.14
N ARG A 10 18.18 1.75 -0.56
CA ARG A 10 17.90 0.45 0.06
C ARG A 10 19.12 -0.48 0.00
N LEU A 11 19.82 -0.53 -1.13
CA LEU A 11 21.06 -1.30 -1.26
C LEU A 11 22.11 -0.84 -0.23
N LEU A 12 22.37 0.46 -0.14
CA LEU A 12 23.37 1.02 0.77
C LEU A 12 23.00 0.79 2.24
N GLU A 13 21.71 0.89 2.58
CA GLU A 13 21.21 0.57 3.92
C GLU A 13 21.35 -0.93 4.22
N GLU A 14 21.04 -1.80 3.27
CA GLU A 14 21.19 -3.25 3.41
C GLU A 14 22.67 -3.59 3.67
N ILE A 15 23.60 -3.06 2.88
CA ILE A 15 25.04 -3.21 3.12
C ILE A 15 25.40 -2.75 4.54
N ALA A 16 24.94 -1.57 4.96
CA ALA A 16 25.22 -1.06 6.30
C ALA A 16 24.67 -1.95 7.41
N ILE A 17 23.49 -2.54 7.23
CA ILE A 17 22.87 -3.48 8.17
C ILE A 17 23.70 -4.75 8.29
N TYR A 18 24.09 -5.37 7.18
CA TYR A 18 24.90 -6.59 7.22
C TYR A 18 26.29 -6.33 7.82
N MET A 19 26.92 -5.19 7.50
CA MET A 19 28.16 -4.77 8.15
C MET A 19 27.98 -4.58 9.66
N GLU A 20 26.86 -3.99 10.09
CA GLU A 20 26.54 -3.82 11.51
C GLU A 20 26.35 -5.16 12.22
N LEU A 21 25.62 -6.10 11.63
CA LEU A 21 25.44 -7.46 12.17
C LEU A 21 26.79 -8.19 12.28
N LYS A 22 27.63 -8.10 11.24
CA LYS A 22 28.99 -8.66 11.23
C LYS A 22 29.89 -8.07 12.31
N GLY A 23 29.58 -6.88 12.83
CA GLY A 23 30.44 -6.17 13.79
C GLY A 23 31.60 -5.43 13.11
N GLU A 24 31.42 -5.02 11.85
CA GLU A 24 32.41 -4.22 11.11
C GLU A 24 32.64 -2.84 11.74
N ASN A 25 33.67 -2.18 11.24
CA ASN A 25 34.07 -0.88 11.73
C ASN A 25 32.94 0.17 11.58
N SER A 26 32.65 0.89 12.68
CA SER A 26 31.59 1.90 12.75
C SER A 26 31.75 3.04 11.75
N PHE A 27 32.98 3.38 11.35
CA PHE A 27 33.23 4.38 10.30
C PHE A 27 32.77 3.89 8.93
N LYS A 28 32.98 2.60 8.60
CA LYS A 28 32.51 2.03 7.33
C LYS A 28 30.99 1.94 7.28
N ILE A 29 30.35 1.44 8.35
CA ILE A 29 28.88 1.40 8.48
C ILE A 29 28.31 2.82 8.33
N SER A 30 28.93 3.80 9.01
CA SER A 30 28.51 5.19 8.90
C SER A 30 28.74 5.77 7.50
N ALA A 31 29.74 5.32 6.74
CA ALA A 31 29.96 5.79 5.38
C ALA A 31 28.83 5.38 4.44
N PHE A 32 28.38 4.12 4.49
CA PHE A 32 27.23 3.65 3.71
C PHE A 32 25.93 4.36 4.09
N ARG A 33 25.66 4.51 5.40
CA ARG A 33 24.49 5.27 5.87
C ARG A 33 24.54 6.75 5.48
N LYS A 34 25.72 7.37 5.54
CA LYS A 34 25.92 8.76 5.08
C LYS A 34 25.73 8.89 3.58
N ALA A 35 26.16 7.91 2.79
CA ALA A 35 25.95 7.90 1.35
C ALA A 35 24.46 7.74 1.02
N ALA A 36 23.76 6.80 1.67
CA ALA A 36 22.31 6.64 1.54
C ALA A 36 21.58 7.95 1.86
N GLN A 37 21.91 8.57 2.99
CA GLN A 37 21.36 9.88 3.38
C GLN A 37 21.73 10.98 2.37
N ALA A 38 22.96 11.02 1.86
CA ALA A 38 23.37 12.03 0.90
C ALA A 38 22.60 11.93 -0.43
N ILE A 39 22.26 10.71 -0.86
CA ILE A 39 21.42 10.49 -2.06
C ILE A 39 19.97 10.92 -1.80
N GLU A 40 19.43 10.62 -0.61
CA GLU A 40 18.09 11.03 -0.18
C GLU A 40 17.95 12.56 -0.13
N LEU A 41 18.99 13.27 0.34
CA LEU A 41 18.99 14.73 0.44
C LEU A 41 19.23 15.44 -0.91
N ASP A 42 19.68 14.72 -1.94
CA ASP A 42 19.97 15.30 -3.25
C ASP A 42 18.66 15.49 -4.03
N SER A 43 18.35 16.72 -4.43
CA SER A 43 17.09 17.04 -5.11
C SER A 43 17.05 16.60 -6.57
N ARG A 44 18.19 16.22 -7.16
CA ARG A 44 18.24 15.76 -8.56
C ARG A 44 17.63 14.37 -8.69
N SER A 45 17.02 14.07 -9.83
CA SER A 45 16.60 12.72 -10.15
C SER A 45 17.82 11.81 -10.39
N LEU A 46 17.58 10.49 -10.49
CA LEU A 46 18.67 9.55 -10.78
C LEU A 46 19.34 9.84 -12.13
N SER A 47 18.56 10.21 -13.14
CA SER A 47 19.03 10.45 -14.51
C SER A 47 19.89 11.71 -14.63
N GLU A 48 19.78 12.64 -13.68
CA GLU A 48 20.55 13.88 -13.61
C GLU A 48 21.89 13.72 -12.88
N ILE A 49 22.14 12.58 -12.24
CA ILE A 49 23.37 12.31 -11.49
C ILE A 49 24.35 11.51 -12.37
N GLU A 50 25.25 12.22 -13.04
CA GLU A 50 26.31 11.59 -13.84
C GLU A 50 27.43 10.95 -12.99
N ASP A 51 27.69 11.50 -11.81
CA ASP A 51 28.80 11.06 -10.94
C ASP A 51 28.43 11.23 -9.46
N PHE A 52 28.16 10.10 -8.80
CA PHE A 52 27.81 10.05 -7.39
C PHE A 52 28.95 10.50 -6.46
N THR A 53 30.21 10.41 -6.88
CA THR A 53 31.36 10.82 -6.05
C THR A 53 31.44 12.33 -5.86
N LYS A 54 30.72 13.11 -6.68
CA LYS A 54 30.56 14.56 -6.50
C LYS A 54 29.58 14.93 -5.39
N ILE A 55 28.77 13.97 -4.92
CA ILE A 55 27.83 14.18 -3.82
C ILE A 55 28.62 14.10 -2.50
N SER A 56 28.57 15.17 -1.71
CA SER A 56 29.23 15.23 -0.40
C SER A 56 28.72 14.12 0.52
N GLY A 57 29.62 13.24 0.96
CA GLY A 57 29.28 12.07 1.78
C GLY A 57 29.47 10.74 1.04
N ILE A 58 29.66 10.77 -0.28
CA ILE A 58 29.93 9.59 -1.10
C ILE A 58 31.42 9.55 -1.47
N GLY A 59 32.14 8.58 -0.90
CA GLY A 59 33.54 8.33 -1.26
C GLY A 59 33.67 7.50 -2.53
N LYS A 60 34.88 7.45 -3.08
CA LYS A 60 35.20 6.70 -4.31
C LYS A 60 34.70 5.26 -4.29
N THR A 61 34.97 4.51 -3.21
CA THR A 61 34.54 3.11 -3.07
C THR A 61 33.02 2.96 -3.09
N THR A 62 32.30 3.82 -2.38
CA THR A 62 30.83 3.78 -2.36
C THR A 62 30.26 4.17 -3.73
N GLY A 63 30.85 5.17 -4.40
CA GLY A 63 30.48 5.55 -5.76
C GLY A 63 30.69 4.42 -6.78
N GLU A 64 31.80 3.69 -6.69
CA GLU A 64 32.06 2.52 -7.53
C GLU A 64 31.04 1.38 -7.31
N ILE A 65 30.60 1.17 -6.07
CA ILE A 65 29.53 0.20 -5.74
C ILE A 65 28.20 0.64 -6.37
N ILE A 66 27.84 1.91 -6.22
CA ILE A 66 26.60 2.47 -6.80
C ILE A 66 26.63 2.32 -8.32
N GLN A 67 27.72 2.72 -8.97
CA GLN A 67 27.83 2.63 -10.43
C GLN A 67 27.73 1.18 -10.93
N ARG A 68 28.42 0.26 -10.26
CA ARG A 68 28.34 -1.17 -10.61
C ARG A 68 26.92 -1.71 -10.49
N TYR A 69 26.23 -1.34 -9.41
CA TYR A 69 24.84 -1.76 -9.23
C TYR A 69 23.91 -1.18 -10.31
N LEU A 70 24.13 0.06 -10.74
CA LEU A 70 23.39 0.66 -11.85
C LEU A 70 23.66 -0.05 -13.19
N ASP A 71 24.91 -0.47 -13.43
CA ASP A 71 25.32 -1.07 -14.70
C ASP A 71 24.88 -2.54 -14.84
N SER A 72 24.98 -3.34 -13.77
CA SER A 72 24.74 -4.79 -13.82
C SER A 72 23.66 -5.30 -12.88
N GLY A 73 23.18 -4.50 -11.93
CA GLY A 73 22.29 -4.95 -10.84
C GLY A 73 22.99 -5.79 -9.77
N GLU A 74 24.30 -5.99 -9.88
CA GLU A 74 25.06 -6.87 -8.98
C GLU A 74 25.81 -6.07 -7.91
N CYS A 75 25.81 -6.58 -6.67
CA CYS A 75 26.63 -6.05 -5.57
C CYS A 75 27.41 -7.19 -4.88
N PRO A 76 28.60 -7.56 -5.41
CA PRO A 76 29.45 -8.60 -4.82
C PRO A 76 29.77 -8.37 -3.34
N GLU A 77 29.91 -7.11 -2.92
CA GLU A 77 30.17 -6.73 -1.54
C GLU A 77 29.02 -7.14 -0.60
N LEU A 78 27.77 -6.96 -1.03
CA LEU A 78 26.60 -7.40 -0.28
C LEU A 78 26.48 -8.93 -0.28
N GLU A 79 26.71 -9.57 -1.41
CA GLU A 79 26.65 -11.04 -1.53
C GLU A 79 27.70 -11.73 -0.65
N GLU A 80 28.88 -11.15 -0.48
CA GLU A 80 29.89 -11.68 0.42
C GLU A 80 29.50 -11.49 1.89
N LEU A 81 28.99 -10.31 2.26
CA LEU A 81 28.48 -10.06 3.61
C LEU A 81 27.34 -11.03 3.99
N LYS A 82 26.47 -11.37 3.03
CA LYS A 82 25.38 -12.35 3.21
C LYS A 82 25.89 -13.76 3.52
N LYS A 83 27.08 -14.14 3.07
CA LYS A 83 27.69 -15.45 3.39
C LYS A 83 28.32 -15.47 4.79
N GLU A 84 28.79 -14.33 5.28
CA GLU A 84 29.49 -14.22 6.56
C GLU A 84 28.52 -14.03 7.74
N VAL A 85 27.37 -13.41 7.53
CA VAL A 85 26.34 -13.20 8.56
C VAL A 85 25.39 -14.40 8.59
N PRO A 86 25.14 -15.02 9.77
CA PRO A 86 24.14 -16.08 9.88
C PRO A 86 22.77 -15.64 9.36
N ALA A 87 22.21 -16.41 8.41
CA ALA A 87 20.94 -16.07 7.78
C ALA A 87 19.78 -15.97 8.79
N GLY A 88 19.85 -16.68 9.93
CA GLY A 88 18.86 -16.62 11.01
C GLY A 88 18.80 -15.27 11.75
N LEU A 89 19.80 -14.41 11.61
CA LEU A 89 19.80 -13.06 12.20
C LEU A 89 18.97 -12.06 11.43
N VAL A 90 18.82 -12.24 10.12
CA VAL A 90 18.16 -11.26 9.24
C VAL A 90 16.66 -11.15 9.56
N PRO A 91 15.89 -12.25 9.70
CA PRO A 91 14.48 -12.17 10.09
C PRO A 91 14.24 -11.50 11.46
N LEU A 92 15.22 -11.59 12.36
CA LEU A 92 15.12 -10.95 13.68
C LEU A 92 15.10 -9.42 13.59
N LEU A 93 15.58 -8.82 12.50
CA LEU A 93 15.52 -7.36 12.29
C LEU A 93 14.08 -6.84 12.15
N ASP A 94 13.15 -7.69 11.73
CA ASP A 94 11.73 -7.34 11.59
C ASP A 94 11.00 -7.28 12.94
N VAL A 95 11.63 -7.79 14.01
CA VAL A 95 11.07 -7.80 15.36
C VAL A 95 11.13 -6.38 15.95
N PRO A 96 9.98 -5.80 16.36
CA PRO A 96 9.95 -4.46 16.92
C PRO A 96 10.90 -4.30 18.12
N GLY A 97 11.79 -3.31 18.03
CA GLY A 97 12.77 -3.01 19.08
C GLY A 97 14.08 -3.79 19.00
N LEU A 98 14.25 -4.63 17.97
CA LEU A 98 15.42 -5.47 17.70
C LEU A 98 16.20 -4.98 16.47
N GLY A 99 16.82 -3.80 16.57
CA GLY A 99 17.65 -3.24 15.47
C GLY A 99 19.05 -3.88 15.37
N GLY A 100 19.73 -3.64 14.24
CA GLY A 100 21.04 -4.21 13.90
C GLY A 100 22.09 -4.12 15.03
N LYS A 101 22.20 -2.98 15.73
CA LYS A 101 23.14 -2.83 16.87
C LYS A 101 22.85 -3.79 18.01
N LYS A 102 21.58 -3.99 18.36
CA LYS A 102 21.19 -4.89 19.44
C LYS A 102 21.46 -6.33 19.02
N LEU A 103 21.08 -6.69 17.79
CA LEU A 103 21.33 -8.02 17.24
C LEU A 103 22.82 -8.37 17.13
N SER A 104 23.62 -7.44 16.63
CA SER A 104 25.08 -7.57 16.59
C SER A 104 25.65 -7.88 17.97
N ARG A 105 25.20 -7.16 19.01
CA ARG A 105 25.62 -7.44 20.39
C ARG A 105 25.15 -8.81 20.89
N LEU A 106 23.91 -9.20 20.62
CA LEU A 106 23.41 -10.53 21.00
C LEU A 106 24.20 -11.63 20.28
N TYR A 107 24.56 -11.42 19.02
CA TYR A 107 25.36 -12.35 18.23
C TYR A 107 26.78 -12.49 18.77
N HIS A 108 27.49 -11.37 18.95
CA HIS A 108 28.90 -11.39 19.36
C HIS A 108 29.11 -11.65 20.86
N GLU A 109 28.19 -11.21 21.73
CA GLU A 109 28.33 -11.36 23.18
C GLU A 109 27.67 -12.65 23.72
N LEU A 110 26.58 -13.13 23.09
CA LEU A 110 25.81 -14.29 23.57
C LEU A 110 25.71 -15.43 22.54
N GLY A 111 26.29 -15.28 21.34
CA GLY A 111 26.24 -16.34 20.32
C GLY A 111 24.87 -16.55 19.68
N VAL A 112 23.97 -15.56 19.79
CA VAL A 112 22.65 -15.62 19.14
C VAL A 112 22.83 -15.59 17.62
N VAL A 113 22.32 -16.59 16.92
CA VAL A 113 22.42 -16.70 15.45
C VAL A 113 21.07 -16.87 14.76
N ASP A 114 20.01 -17.09 15.53
CA ASP A 114 18.65 -17.35 15.07
C ASP A 114 17.61 -17.13 16.19
N LYS A 115 16.34 -17.41 15.87
CA LYS A 115 15.21 -17.37 16.81
C LYS A 115 15.46 -18.23 18.06
N ASP A 116 15.87 -19.47 17.86
CA ASP A 116 15.91 -20.47 18.94
C ASP A 116 17.00 -20.13 19.95
N THR A 117 18.19 -19.77 19.47
CA THR A 117 19.31 -19.30 20.30
C THR A 117 18.96 -18.02 21.04
N LEU A 118 18.23 -17.07 20.43
CA LEU A 118 17.76 -15.88 21.12
C LEU A 118 16.83 -16.23 22.29
N LEU A 119 15.82 -17.08 22.03
CA LEU A 119 14.85 -17.47 23.05
C LEU A 119 15.52 -18.21 24.22
N GLN A 120 16.47 -19.10 23.91
CA GLN A 120 17.27 -19.79 24.92
C GLN A 120 18.04 -18.80 25.80
N GLU A 121 18.76 -17.84 25.21
CA GLU A 121 19.52 -16.83 25.95
C GLU A 121 18.61 -15.87 26.74
N ALA A 122 17.39 -15.63 26.27
CA ALA A 122 16.39 -14.88 27.02
C ALA A 122 15.89 -15.65 28.25
N GLU A 123 15.56 -16.93 28.09
CA GLU A 123 15.08 -17.81 29.16
C GLU A 123 16.13 -18.05 30.25
N ASN A 124 17.41 -18.14 29.85
CA ASN A 124 18.55 -18.24 30.77
C ASN A 124 18.85 -16.94 31.53
N GLY A 125 18.16 -15.83 31.22
CA GLY A 125 18.39 -14.52 31.83
C GLY A 125 19.68 -13.83 31.36
N HIS A 126 20.38 -14.37 30.36
CA HIS A 126 21.63 -13.79 29.86
C HIS A 126 21.39 -12.48 29.11
N ILE A 127 20.29 -12.37 28.37
CA ILE A 127 19.92 -11.13 27.68
C ILE A 127 19.66 -9.99 28.68
N GLU A 128 18.91 -10.22 29.76
CA GLU A 128 18.63 -9.16 30.74
C GLU A 128 19.87 -8.71 31.53
N ALA A 129 20.87 -9.59 31.64
CA ALA A 129 22.17 -9.28 32.25
C ALA A 129 23.04 -8.36 31.38
N LEU A 130 22.77 -8.26 30.06
CA LEU A 130 23.48 -7.34 29.19
C LEU A 130 23.11 -5.88 29.47
N LYS A 131 24.14 -5.04 29.58
CA LYS A 131 23.96 -3.59 29.72
C LYS A 131 23.11 -3.04 28.56
N GLY A 132 21.96 -2.45 28.89
CA GLY A 132 21.02 -1.86 27.92
C GLY A 132 19.86 -2.75 27.47
N PHE A 133 19.75 -3.98 27.97
CA PHE A 133 18.71 -4.96 27.62
C PHE A 133 17.75 -5.32 28.76
N GLY A 134 17.81 -4.60 29.88
CA GLY A 134 17.21 -4.99 31.17
C GLY A 134 15.79 -5.59 31.10
N LYS A 135 15.47 -6.45 32.06
CA LYS A 135 14.30 -7.35 32.16
C LYS A 135 13.11 -7.09 31.22
N LYS A 136 12.42 -5.95 31.36
CA LYS A 136 11.23 -5.62 30.54
C LYS A 136 11.51 -5.59 29.03
N SER A 137 12.71 -5.19 28.62
CA SER A 137 13.12 -5.21 27.21
C SER A 137 13.42 -6.63 26.73
N ALA A 138 14.05 -7.46 27.57
CA ALA A 138 14.33 -8.86 27.25
C ALA A 138 13.03 -9.67 27.14
N GLU A 139 12.09 -9.50 28.08
CA GLU A 139 10.78 -10.16 28.07
C GLU A 139 9.98 -9.81 26.80
N LYS A 140 9.87 -8.51 26.47
CA LYS A 140 9.20 -8.05 25.24
C LYS A 140 9.84 -8.57 23.98
N MET A 141 11.17 -8.64 23.95
CA MET A 141 11.92 -9.16 22.81
C MET A 141 11.67 -10.65 22.63
N ALA A 142 11.77 -11.43 23.71
CA ALA A 142 11.51 -12.86 23.67
C ALA A 142 10.06 -13.17 23.28
N GLU A 143 9.09 -12.41 23.80
CA GLU A 143 7.68 -12.52 23.39
C GLU A 143 7.52 -12.28 21.88
N ALA A 144 8.05 -11.16 21.37
CA ALA A 144 7.95 -10.84 19.95
C ALA A 144 8.71 -11.85 19.05
N VAL A 145 9.83 -12.41 19.52
CA VAL A 145 10.58 -13.45 18.80
C VAL A 145 9.86 -14.81 18.85
N ARG A 146 9.13 -15.15 19.92
CA ARG A 146 8.30 -16.38 19.94
C ARG A 146 7.23 -16.35 18.87
N GLU A 147 6.58 -15.20 18.71
CA GLU A 147 5.56 -14.96 17.69
C GLU A 147 6.15 -14.92 16.26
N MET A 148 7.46 -14.64 16.12
CA MET A 148 8.16 -14.62 14.83
C MET A 148 8.21 -16.00 14.19
N GLY A 149 7.83 -16.13 12.92
CA GLY A 149 7.90 -17.40 12.19
C GLY A 149 6.69 -18.32 12.40
N GLU A 150 5.71 -17.94 13.21
CA GLU A 150 4.36 -18.44 12.98
C GLU A 150 3.90 -17.91 11.62
N ARG A 151 3.59 -18.80 10.67
CA ARG A 151 3.03 -18.40 9.38
C ARG A 151 1.78 -17.57 9.69
N PRO A 152 1.76 -16.26 9.36
CA PRO A 152 0.61 -15.46 9.68
C PRO A 152 -0.59 -16.04 8.92
N ASP A 153 -1.74 -16.13 9.59
CA ASP A 153 -2.95 -16.64 8.94
C ASP A 153 -3.36 -15.76 7.74
N ARG A 154 -2.92 -14.49 7.75
CA ARG A 154 -3.19 -13.50 6.69
C ARG A 154 -2.02 -12.53 6.52
N TYR A 155 -1.70 -12.21 5.27
CA TYR A 155 -0.72 -11.18 4.89
C TYR A 155 -1.42 -9.86 4.54
N PRO A 156 -0.82 -8.70 4.78
CA PRO A 156 -1.35 -7.43 4.29
C PRO A 156 -1.30 -7.40 2.76
N LEU A 157 -2.28 -6.73 2.13
CA LEU A 157 -2.40 -6.66 0.67
C LEU A 157 -1.09 -6.21 0.00
N ASN A 158 -0.42 -5.21 0.59
CA ASN A 158 0.85 -4.68 0.09
C ASN A 158 1.90 -5.79 -0.18
N ASP A 159 2.02 -6.74 0.74
CA ASP A 159 3.07 -7.77 0.66
C ASP A 159 2.70 -8.86 -0.37
N VAL A 160 1.41 -8.96 -0.70
CA VAL A 160 0.86 -9.95 -1.64
C VAL A 160 0.84 -9.42 -3.08
N LEU A 161 0.81 -8.10 -3.29
CA LEU A 161 0.76 -7.48 -4.62
C LEU A 161 1.89 -7.93 -5.57
N PRO A 162 3.17 -8.01 -5.16
CA PRO A 162 4.24 -8.48 -6.04
C PRO A 162 4.02 -9.93 -6.50
N ILE A 163 3.51 -10.80 -5.62
CA ILE A 163 3.19 -12.20 -5.97
C ILE A 163 2.04 -12.25 -6.96
N ILE A 164 0.99 -11.44 -6.75
CA ILE A 164 -0.13 -11.34 -7.69
C ILE A 164 0.37 -10.97 -9.08
N GLN A 165 1.22 -9.95 -9.20
CA GLN A 165 1.79 -9.53 -10.49
C GLN A 165 2.56 -10.66 -11.18
N LYS A 166 3.37 -11.42 -10.43
CA LYS A 166 4.13 -12.57 -10.97
C LYS A 166 3.21 -13.72 -11.39
N VAL A 167 2.18 -14.02 -10.61
CA VAL A 167 1.18 -15.05 -10.95
C VAL A 167 0.42 -14.66 -12.21
N GLU A 168 -0.10 -13.43 -12.29
CA GLU A 168 -0.90 -12.98 -13.43
C GLU A 168 -0.06 -12.88 -14.71
N ALA A 169 1.19 -12.43 -14.62
CA ALA A 169 2.12 -12.46 -15.74
C ALA A 169 2.33 -13.90 -16.24
N TYR A 170 2.56 -14.84 -15.32
CA TYR A 170 2.72 -16.26 -15.69
C TYR A 170 1.45 -16.86 -16.31
N LEU A 171 0.27 -16.57 -15.75
CA LEU A 171 -1.00 -17.04 -16.30
C LEU A 171 -1.26 -16.49 -17.70
N ALA A 172 -0.89 -15.23 -17.97
CA ALA A 172 -1.04 -14.61 -19.29
C ALA A 172 -0.19 -15.30 -20.37
N ASP A 173 0.93 -15.93 -20.00
CA ASP A 173 1.83 -16.62 -20.94
C ASP A 173 1.40 -18.07 -21.25
N ILE A 174 0.39 -18.61 -20.56
CA ILE A 174 -0.11 -19.98 -20.79
C ILE A 174 -1.11 -19.99 -21.95
N ALA A 175 -0.64 -20.32 -23.16
CA ALA A 175 -1.43 -20.23 -24.39
C ALA A 175 -2.82 -20.92 -24.37
N PRO A 176 -3.03 -22.09 -23.71
CA PRO A 176 -4.36 -22.69 -23.63
C PRO A 176 -5.35 -21.99 -22.69
N ILE A 177 -4.96 -20.94 -21.95
CA ILE A 177 -5.87 -20.13 -21.14
C ILE A 177 -6.59 -19.12 -22.03
N GLU A 178 -7.93 -19.17 -22.04
CA GLU A 178 -8.75 -18.18 -22.76
C GLU A 178 -8.99 -16.90 -21.97
N THR A 179 -9.15 -17.02 -20.66
CA THR A 179 -9.25 -15.90 -19.72
C THR A 179 -9.01 -16.41 -18.30
N PHE A 180 -8.56 -15.53 -17.42
CA PHE A 180 -8.54 -15.79 -15.98
C PHE A 180 -8.99 -14.54 -15.22
N ALA A 181 -9.36 -14.73 -13.96
CA ALA A 181 -9.64 -13.64 -13.04
C ALA A 181 -9.31 -14.02 -11.60
N GLN A 182 -8.83 -13.03 -10.84
CA GLN A 182 -8.76 -13.12 -9.38
C GLN A 182 -10.18 -13.34 -8.83
N ALA A 183 -10.30 -14.19 -7.82
CA ALA A 183 -11.51 -14.47 -7.08
C ALA A 183 -11.29 -14.20 -5.58
N GLY A 184 -12.15 -14.77 -4.75
CA GLY A 184 -11.96 -14.80 -3.31
C GLY A 184 -11.90 -13.42 -2.67
N SER A 185 -11.17 -13.38 -1.57
CA SER A 185 -11.10 -12.21 -0.69
C SER A 185 -10.34 -11.03 -1.31
N LEU A 186 -9.37 -11.34 -2.19
CA LEU A 186 -8.58 -10.39 -2.96
C LEU A 186 -9.47 -9.62 -3.95
N ARG A 187 -10.32 -10.32 -4.70
CA ARG A 187 -11.24 -9.68 -5.65
C ARG A 187 -12.22 -8.73 -4.95
N ARG A 188 -12.57 -8.99 -3.69
CA ARG A 188 -13.42 -8.12 -2.85
C ARG A 188 -12.64 -7.05 -2.05
N LEU A 189 -11.36 -6.86 -2.39
CA LEU A 189 -10.44 -5.92 -1.75
C LEU A 189 -10.41 -6.04 -0.22
N ARG A 190 -10.14 -7.24 0.31
CA ARG A 190 -9.75 -7.35 1.73
C ARG A 190 -8.34 -6.78 1.92
N GLU A 191 -8.17 -5.99 2.98
CA GLU A 191 -6.89 -5.35 3.34
C GLU A 191 -5.83 -6.40 3.74
N THR A 192 -6.28 -7.59 4.14
CA THR A 192 -5.42 -8.76 4.37
C THR A 192 -5.92 -9.96 3.58
N VAL A 193 -5.02 -10.84 3.18
CA VAL A 193 -5.25 -11.97 2.27
C VAL A 193 -4.69 -13.24 2.91
N LYS A 194 -5.47 -14.32 2.90
CA LYS A 194 -5.07 -15.63 3.44
C LYS A 194 -4.44 -16.50 2.35
N ASP A 195 -5.12 -16.51 1.21
CA ASP A 195 -4.87 -17.31 0.04
C ASP A 195 -5.21 -16.51 -1.23
N LEU A 196 -4.68 -16.96 -2.35
CA LEU A 196 -5.00 -16.47 -3.67
C LEU A 196 -5.98 -17.43 -4.34
N ASP A 197 -7.05 -16.90 -4.91
CA ASP A 197 -8.03 -17.69 -5.68
C ASP A 197 -8.06 -17.18 -7.11
N TYR A 198 -7.98 -18.09 -8.08
CA TYR A 198 -8.12 -17.78 -9.50
C TYR A 198 -9.14 -18.70 -10.15
N VAL A 199 -9.96 -18.13 -11.03
CA VAL A 199 -10.80 -18.89 -11.97
C VAL A 199 -10.22 -18.72 -13.35
N ILE A 200 -10.04 -19.83 -14.07
CA ILE A 200 -9.39 -19.92 -15.37
C ILE A 200 -10.34 -20.63 -16.33
N ALA A 201 -10.61 -20.01 -17.47
CA ALA A 201 -11.33 -20.62 -18.58
C ALA A 201 -10.37 -21.31 -19.54
N THR A 202 -10.62 -22.59 -19.84
CA THR A 202 -9.84 -23.36 -20.82
C THR A 202 -10.62 -24.58 -21.31
N GLU A 203 -10.44 -24.94 -22.58
CA GLU A 203 -10.87 -26.22 -23.16
C GLU A 203 -9.78 -27.32 -23.03
N LYS A 204 -8.61 -26.99 -22.49
CA LYS A 204 -7.45 -27.89 -22.36
C LYS A 204 -6.93 -27.96 -20.91
N PRO A 205 -7.76 -28.42 -19.96
CA PRO A 205 -7.43 -28.38 -18.53
C PRO A 205 -6.15 -29.13 -18.18
N GLU A 206 -5.86 -30.27 -18.83
CA GLU A 206 -4.63 -31.04 -18.58
C GLU A 206 -3.36 -30.27 -18.96
N GLU A 207 -3.37 -29.55 -20.11
CA GLU A 207 -2.24 -28.74 -20.56
C GLU A 207 -2.02 -27.55 -19.62
N VAL A 208 -3.10 -26.88 -19.22
CA VAL A 208 -3.03 -25.76 -18.26
C VAL A 208 -2.54 -26.24 -16.89
N GLN A 209 -3.07 -27.36 -16.38
CA GLN A 209 -2.64 -27.94 -15.11
C GLN A 209 -1.13 -28.20 -15.11
N LYS A 210 -0.61 -28.83 -16.17
CA LYS A 210 0.83 -29.09 -16.30
C LYS A 210 1.66 -27.80 -16.32
N ALA A 211 1.18 -26.76 -17.01
CA ALA A 211 1.84 -25.46 -17.02
C ALA A 211 1.81 -24.79 -15.63
N LEU A 212 0.68 -24.84 -14.91
CA LEU A 212 0.57 -24.31 -13.55
C LEU A 212 1.57 -24.98 -12.60
N LEU A 213 1.68 -26.30 -12.64
CA LEU A 213 2.61 -27.06 -11.80
C LEU A 213 4.10 -26.76 -12.08
N ALA A 214 4.40 -26.17 -13.24
CA ALA A 214 5.75 -25.73 -13.61
C ALA A 214 6.05 -24.28 -13.18
N PHE A 215 5.12 -23.59 -12.51
CA PHE A 215 5.33 -22.21 -12.09
C PHE A 215 6.49 -22.12 -11.07
N PRO A 216 7.55 -21.33 -11.32
CA PRO A 216 8.76 -21.35 -10.50
C PRO A 216 8.57 -21.00 -9.01
N LEU A 217 7.51 -20.27 -8.66
CA LEU A 217 7.24 -19.92 -7.26
C LEU A 217 6.52 -21.03 -6.47
N ILE A 218 6.05 -22.09 -7.13
CA ILE A 218 5.41 -23.21 -6.43
C ILE A 218 6.48 -24.02 -5.69
N THR A 219 6.36 -24.10 -4.37
CA THR A 219 7.24 -24.91 -3.52
C THR A 219 6.59 -26.20 -3.04
N ASP A 220 5.26 -26.22 -2.93
CA ASP A 220 4.51 -27.42 -2.54
C ASP A 220 3.19 -27.53 -3.30
N VAL A 221 2.80 -28.75 -3.64
CA VAL A 221 1.55 -29.05 -4.35
C VAL A 221 0.62 -29.79 -3.39
N ILE A 222 -0.38 -29.07 -2.88
CA ILE A 222 -1.37 -29.61 -1.94
C ILE A 222 -2.30 -30.59 -2.67
N GLY A 223 -2.64 -30.30 -3.92
CA GLY A 223 -3.42 -31.20 -4.76
C GLY A 223 -3.56 -30.70 -6.19
N ALA A 224 -3.54 -31.62 -7.16
CA ALA A 224 -3.74 -31.34 -8.57
C ALA A 224 -4.74 -32.34 -9.15
N GLY A 225 -5.91 -31.85 -9.53
CA GLY A 225 -6.96 -32.62 -10.18
C GLY A 225 -7.43 -31.94 -11.47
N GLU A 226 -8.36 -32.58 -12.18
CA GLU A 226 -8.84 -32.13 -13.50
C GLU A 226 -9.41 -30.70 -13.49
N THR A 227 -10.07 -30.30 -12.40
CA THR A 227 -10.77 -29.00 -12.28
C THR A 227 -10.17 -28.05 -11.26
N LYS A 228 -9.12 -28.48 -10.52
CA LYS A 228 -8.50 -27.68 -9.47
C LYS A 228 -7.01 -27.99 -9.30
N VAL A 229 -6.20 -26.96 -9.17
CA VAL A 229 -4.83 -27.04 -8.63
C VAL A 229 -4.75 -26.21 -7.35
N SER A 230 -4.23 -26.80 -6.28
CA SER A 230 -3.92 -26.15 -5.01
C SER A 230 -2.44 -26.28 -4.73
N ALA A 231 -1.77 -25.15 -4.51
CA ALA A 231 -0.34 -25.10 -4.31
C ALA A 231 0.05 -24.07 -3.25
N VAL A 232 1.31 -24.10 -2.83
CA VAL A 232 1.95 -23.10 -1.98
C VAL A 232 2.96 -22.35 -2.82
N LEU A 233 2.90 -21.01 -2.76
CA LEU A 233 3.86 -20.11 -3.37
C LEU A 233 4.82 -19.58 -2.32
N GLU A 234 6.08 -19.42 -2.69
CA GLU A 234 7.11 -18.80 -1.85
C GLU A 234 7.87 -17.71 -2.60
N ASP A 235 7.75 -16.47 -2.10
CA ASP A 235 8.45 -15.29 -2.63
C ASP A 235 8.41 -14.18 -1.58
N ASN A 236 9.41 -14.14 -0.70
CA ASN A 236 9.47 -13.33 0.54
C ASN A 236 8.38 -13.65 1.58
N ILE A 237 7.21 -14.13 1.15
CA ILE A 237 6.15 -14.68 1.98
C ILE A 237 5.71 -16.05 1.44
N THR A 238 5.11 -16.86 2.32
CA THR A 238 4.55 -18.18 1.95
C THR A 238 3.03 -18.12 1.94
N ILE A 239 2.41 -18.16 0.76
CA ILE A 239 0.96 -18.00 0.57
C ILE A 239 0.39 -19.15 -0.26
N SER A 240 -0.80 -19.64 0.11
CA SER A 240 -1.47 -20.69 -0.65
C SER A 240 -2.22 -20.11 -1.85
N VAL A 241 -2.29 -20.87 -2.94
CA VAL A 241 -3.03 -20.48 -4.16
C VAL A 241 -3.92 -21.64 -4.64
N ASP A 242 -5.14 -21.29 -5.03
CA ASP A 242 -6.12 -22.17 -5.64
C ASP A 242 -6.44 -21.69 -7.07
N PHE A 243 -6.18 -22.55 -8.06
CA PHE A 243 -6.58 -22.35 -9.45
C PHE A 243 -7.75 -23.26 -9.79
N ARG A 244 -8.87 -22.67 -10.24
CA ARG A 244 -10.07 -23.40 -10.70
C ARG A 244 -10.11 -23.39 -12.22
N LEU A 245 -10.14 -24.57 -12.83
CA LEU A 245 -10.20 -24.73 -14.27
C LEU A 245 -11.64 -25.05 -14.68
N VAL A 246 -12.21 -24.26 -15.60
CA VAL A 246 -13.58 -24.42 -16.09
C VAL A 246 -13.67 -24.17 -17.59
N GLU A 247 -14.71 -24.69 -18.23
CA GLU A 247 -15.07 -24.28 -19.59
C GLU A 247 -15.54 -22.82 -19.62
N LYS A 248 -15.36 -22.15 -20.76
CA LYS A 248 -15.70 -20.74 -20.92
C LYS A 248 -17.15 -20.40 -20.54
N LYS A 249 -18.10 -21.29 -20.85
CA LYS A 249 -19.54 -21.11 -20.55
C LYS A 249 -19.86 -21.08 -19.05
N ALA A 250 -19.04 -21.72 -18.21
CA ALA A 250 -19.23 -21.75 -16.75
C ALA A 250 -18.50 -20.60 -16.04
N PHE A 251 -17.59 -19.90 -16.74
CA PHE A 251 -16.67 -18.92 -16.14
C PHE A 251 -17.36 -17.85 -15.29
N ALA A 252 -18.44 -17.25 -15.79
CA ALA A 252 -19.13 -16.15 -15.08
C ALA A 252 -19.71 -16.59 -13.73
N THR A 253 -20.39 -17.74 -13.68
CA THR A 253 -20.99 -18.25 -12.44
C THR A 253 -19.95 -18.82 -11.49
N THR A 254 -18.88 -19.43 -12.02
CA THR A 254 -17.75 -19.91 -11.20
C THR A 254 -17.03 -18.72 -10.57
N LEU A 255 -16.75 -17.67 -11.35
CA LEU A 255 -16.15 -16.45 -10.85
C LEU A 255 -17.04 -15.79 -9.78
N HIS A 256 -18.35 -15.68 -10.00
CA HIS A 256 -19.29 -15.20 -8.97
C HIS A 256 -19.20 -16.04 -7.69
N HIS A 257 -19.28 -17.36 -7.82
CA HIS A 257 -19.24 -18.29 -6.70
C HIS A 257 -17.96 -18.15 -5.87
N PHE A 258 -16.79 -18.23 -6.51
CA PHE A 258 -15.50 -18.15 -5.83
C PHE A 258 -15.13 -16.73 -5.42
N THR A 259 -15.72 -15.69 -6.02
CA THR A 259 -15.66 -14.33 -5.47
C THR A 259 -16.38 -14.26 -4.15
N GLY A 260 -17.58 -14.85 -4.03
CA GLY A 260 -18.37 -14.77 -2.83
C GLY A 260 -18.79 -13.33 -2.48
N SER A 261 -18.94 -12.96 -1.21
CA SER A 261 -18.70 -13.79 -0.02
C SER A 261 -19.61 -15.02 0.09
N LYS A 262 -19.32 -15.89 1.07
CA LYS A 262 -20.20 -17.01 1.42
C LYS A 262 -21.65 -16.57 1.64
N ASP A 263 -21.83 -15.47 2.37
CA ASP A 263 -23.15 -14.96 2.77
C ASP A 263 -23.88 -14.30 1.59
N HIS A 264 -23.15 -13.56 0.74
CA HIS A 264 -23.66 -13.10 -0.56
C HIS A 264 -24.19 -14.27 -1.40
N ASN A 265 -23.40 -15.34 -1.52
CA ASN A 265 -23.80 -16.53 -2.27
C ASN A 265 -25.01 -17.26 -1.65
N ILE A 266 -25.16 -17.25 -0.32
CA ILE A 266 -26.33 -17.80 0.36
C ILE A 266 -27.57 -17.00 -0.02
N LYS A 267 -27.51 -15.67 0.04
CA LYS A 267 -28.63 -14.79 -0.32
C LYS A 267 -29.03 -14.93 -1.79
N MET A 268 -28.06 -14.96 -2.71
CA MET A 268 -28.34 -15.22 -4.14
C MET A 268 -29.02 -16.58 -4.35
N ARG A 269 -28.56 -17.64 -3.68
CA ARG A 269 -29.21 -18.96 -3.74
C ARG A 269 -30.62 -18.98 -3.17
N GLN A 270 -30.90 -18.20 -2.13
CA GLN A 270 -32.26 -18.05 -1.59
C GLN A 270 -33.18 -17.35 -2.59
N LEU A 271 -32.69 -16.36 -3.34
CA LEU A 271 -33.46 -15.67 -4.38
C LEU A 271 -33.78 -16.58 -5.56
N ALA A 272 -32.80 -17.35 -6.04
CA ALA A 272 -33.03 -18.31 -7.12
C ALA A 272 -34.14 -19.31 -6.80
N LYS A 273 -34.19 -19.81 -5.56
CA LYS A 273 -35.23 -20.75 -5.10
C LYS A 273 -36.65 -20.16 -5.17
N GLN A 274 -36.81 -18.84 -5.09
CA GLN A 274 -38.13 -18.20 -5.23
C GLN A 274 -38.67 -18.29 -6.66
N SER A 275 -37.80 -18.56 -7.63
CA SER A 275 -38.15 -18.76 -9.05
C SER A 275 -37.97 -20.22 -9.50
N ASN A 276 -37.97 -21.18 -8.56
CA ASN A 276 -37.70 -22.61 -8.80
C ASN A 276 -36.34 -22.91 -9.46
N GLU A 277 -35.36 -22.02 -9.29
CA GLU A 277 -34.02 -22.19 -9.84
C GLU A 277 -32.99 -22.54 -8.75
N LYS A 278 -31.87 -23.13 -9.15
CA LYS A 278 -30.76 -23.46 -8.25
C LYS A 278 -29.43 -23.01 -8.83
N ILE A 279 -28.80 -22.03 -8.17
CA ILE A 279 -27.44 -21.58 -8.50
C ILE A 279 -26.43 -22.63 -8.03
N SER A 280 -25.59 -23.08 -8.95
CA SER A 280 -24.39 -23.89 -8.73
C SER A 280 -23.12 -23.09 -9.09
N GLU A 281 -21.94 -23.69 -8.94
CA GLU A 281 -20.69 -23.08 -9.40
C GLU A 281 -20.57 -23.04 -10.94
N TYR A 282 -21.27 -23.91 -11.67
CA TYR A 282 -21.15 -24.03 -13.12
C TYR A 282 -22.30 -23.41 -13.91
N GLY A 283 -23.35 -22.93 -13.24
CA GLY A 283 -24.53 -22.38 -13.89
C GLY A 283 -25.75 -22.33 -12.99
N VAL A 284 -26.90 -21.97 -13.57
CA VAL A 284 -28.20 -21.95 -12.89
C VAL A 284 -29.08 -23.07 -13.43
N GLU A 285 -29.33 -24.07 -12.60
CA GLU A 285 -30.25 -25.16 -12.88
C GLU A 285 -31.69 -24.63 -12.90
N GLN A 286 -32.40 -24.90 -14.00
CA GLN A 286 -33.79 -24.53 -14.26
C GLN A 286 -34.74 -25.66 -13.79
N GLU A 287 -36.04 -25.38 -13.72
CA GLU A 287 -37.05 -26.37 -13.29
C GLU A 287 -37.11 -27.62 -14.19
N ASP A 288 -36.77 -27.48 -15.49
CA ASP A 288 -36.72 -28.59 -16.45
C ASP A 288 -35.42 -29.41 -16.38
N GLY A 289 -34.51 -29.09 -15.45
CA GLY A 289 -33.21 -29.75 -15.27
C GLY A 289 -32.11 -29.25 -16.22
N SER A 290 -32.41 -28.30 -17.12
CA SER A 290 -31.39 -27.65 -17.94
C SER A 290 -30.51 -26.70 -17.11
N VAL A 291 -29.25 -26.53 -17.51
CA VAL A 291 -28.33 -25.59 -16.86
C VAL A 291 -28.16 -24.37 -17.75
N ARG A 292 -28.58 -23.21 -17.25
CA ARG A 292 -28.34 -21.92 -17.91
C ARG A 292 -26.95 -21.41 -17.58
N HIS A 293 -26.24 -21.01 -18.62
CA HIS A 293 -24.92 -20.37 -18.57
C HIS A 293 -25.03 -18.89 -18.91
N PHE A 294 -24.01 -18.11 -18.53
CA PHE A 294 -24.01 -16.66 -18.71
C PHE A 294 -22.67 -16.21 -19.29
N GLU A 295 -22.73 -15.29 -20.26
CA GLU A 295 -21.53 -14.72 -20.88
C GLU A 295 -20.75 -13.79 -19.94
N SER A 296 -21.42 -13.25 -18.90
CA SER A 296 -20.81 -12.35 -17.92
C SER A 296 -21.53 -12.40 -16.57
N GLU A 297 -20.85 -11.95 -15.51
CA GLU A 297 -21.50 -11.75 -14.21
C GLU A 297 -22.64 -10.73 -14.28
N LYS A 298 -22.54 -9.72 -15.16
CA LYS A 298 -23.62 -8.75 -15.38
C LYS A 298 -24.89 -9.45 -15.87
N ALA A 299 -24.78 -10.32 -16.88
CA ALA A 299 -25.91 -11.10 -17.38
C ALA A 299 -26.49 -12.03 -16.30
N PHE A 300 -25.62 -12.60 -15.45
CA PHE A 300 -26.04 -13.42 -14.31
C PHE A 300 -26.86 -12.61 -13.29
N PHE A 301 -26.44 -11.40 -12.92
CA PHE A 301 -27.21 -10.54 -12.00
C PHE A 301 -28.53 -10.05 -12.63
N GLU A 302 -28.51 -9.69 -13.92
CA GLU A 302 -29.69 -9.24 -14.67
C GLU A 302 -30.79 -10.31 -14.74
N HIS A 303 -30.42 -11.58 -14.85
CA HIS A 303 -31.35 -12.72 -14.79
C HIS A 303 -32.15 -12.74 -13.49
N PHE A 304 -31.52 -12.39 -12.36
CA PHE A 304 -32.19 -12.24 -11.06
C PHE A 304 -32.80 -10.84 -10.83
N LYS A 305 -32.83 -9.98 -11.87
CA LYS A 305 -33.33 -8.60 -11.82
C LYS A 305 -32.58 -7.71 -10.82
N ILE A 306 -31.32 -8.03 -10.55
CA ILE A 306 -30.44 -7.28 -9.65
C ILE A 306 -29.47 -6.49 -10.54
N PRO A 307 -29.29 -5.18 -10.32
CA PRO A 307 -28.21 -4.43 -10.97
C PRO A 307 -26.85 -5.08 -10.66
N PHE A 308 -25.89 -4.97 -11.57
CA PHE A 308 -24.56 -5.55 -11.34
C PHE A 308 -23.95 -5.01 -10.04
N LEU A 309 -23.54 -5.94 -9.16
CA LEU A 309 -22.85 -5.64 -7.91
C LEU A 309 -21.33 -5.86 -8.11
N PRO A 310 -20.50 -4.80 -8.02
CA PRO A 310 -19.05 -4.96 -8.00
C PRO A 310 -18.62 -5.93 -6.89
N PRO A 311 -17.54 -6.70 -7.09
CA PRO A 311 -17.03 -7.64 -6.08
C PRO A 311 -16.85 -7.04 -4.69
N GLU A 312 -16.41 -5.78 -4.62
CA GLU A 312 -16.10 -5.04 -3.40
C GLU A 312 -17.29 -4.95 -2.44
N VAL A 313 -18.51 -4.82 -2.96
CA VAL A 313 -19.73 -4.66 -2.13
C VAL A 313 -20.37 -5.99 -1.71
N ARG A 314 -19.90 -7.13 -2.23
CA ARG A 314 -20.50 -8.47 -1.97
C ARG A 314 -20.09 -8.98 -0.58
N ARG A 315 -20.88 -8.68 0.45
CA ARG A 315 -20.48 -8.91 1.84
C ARG A 315 -21.35 -9.91 2.58
N ASP A 316 -22.63 -9.64 2.74
CA ASP A 316 -23.52 -10.37 3.66
C ASP A 316 -24.93 -10.58 3.09
N GLY A 317 -25.18 -10.12 1.86
CA GLY A 317 -26.49 -10.17 1.23
C GLY A 317 -27.30 -8.88 1.40
N THR A 318 -26.92 -7.98 2.32
CA THR A 318 -27.61 -6.68 2.48
C THR A 318 -27.43 -5.79 1.26
N GLU A 319 -26.33 -5.98 0.51
CA GLU A 319 -26.09 -5.27 -0.75
C GLU A 319 -27.19 -5.48 -1.80
N ILE A 320 -27.85 -6.64 -1.79
CA ILE A 320 -28.92 -6.96 -2.74
C ILE A 320 -30.19 -6.17 -2.44
N GLU A 321 -30.43 -5.84 -1.17
CA GLU A 321 -31.57 -5.01 -0.75
C GLU A 321 -31.25 -3.52 -0.87
N ARG A 322 -29.97 -3.14 -0.75
CA ARG A 322 -29.50 -1.76 -0.86
C ARG A 322 -29.44 -1.27 -2.31
N VAL A 323 -29.09 -2.13 -3.26
CA VAL A 323 -28.86 -1.73 -4.65
C VAL A 323 -30.16 -1.37 -5.36
N THR A 324 -30.11 -0.26 -6.10
CA THR A 324 -31.20 0.22 -6.97
C THR A 324 -30.68 0.42 -8.39
N LYS A 325 -31.57 0.60 -9.36
CA LYS A 325 -31.18 0.92 -10.74
C LYS A 325 -30.41 2.25 -10.87
N ASP A 326 -30.60 3.15 -9.90
CA ASP A 326 -29.93 4.46 -9.85
C ASP A 326 -28.60 4.41 -9.08
N THR A 327 -28.27 3.27 -8.46
CA THR A 327 -26.99 3.10 -7.77
C THR A 327 -25.86 3.16 -8.78
N LYS A 328 -24.94 4.11 -8.58
CA LYS A 328 -23.72 4.25 -9.39
C LYS A 328 -22.52 4.06 -8.48
N PHE A 329 -21.56 3.29 -8.97
CA PHE A 329 -20.28 3.12 -8.31
C PHE A 329 -19.24 4.03 -8.99
N LEU A 330 -18.24 4.41 -8.21
CA LEU A 330 -17.08 5.12 -8.71
C LEU A 330 -16.28 4.22 -9.67
N GLU A 331 -15.87 4.77 -10.80
CA GLU A 331 -14.99 4.12 -11.77
C GLU A 331 -13.62 4.82 -11.82
N LEU A 332 -12.57 4.11 -12.23
CA LEU A 332 -11.23 4.70 -12.28
C LEU A 332 -11.16 5.89 -13.25
N SER A 333 -11.91 5.83 -14.35
CA SER A 333 -12.04 6.93 -15.33
C SER A 333 -12.71 8.18 -14.79
N ASP A 334 -13.28 8.12 -13.58
CA ASP A 334 -13.88 9.29 -12.93
C ASP A 334 -12.84 10.16 -12.24
N ILE A 335 -11.65 9.61 -11.98
CA ILE A 335 -10.56 10.29 -11.30
C ILE A 335 -9.85 11.21 -12.29
N ARG A 336 -9.72 12.48 -11.89
CA ARG A 336 -9.16 13.57 -12.70
C ARG A 336 -7.90 14.17 -12.08
N GLY A 337 -7.49 13.71 -10.90
CA GLY A 337 -6.24 14.14 -10.29
C GLY A 337 -5.92 13.39 -9.00
N ASP A 338 -4.67 13.54 -8.57
CA ASP A 338 -4.15 13.04 -7.29
C ASP A 338 -3.65 14.21 -6.45
N LEU A 339 -4.02 14.23 -5.17
CA LEU A 339 -3.83 15.36 -4.26
C LEU A 339 -2.77 15.11 -3.19
N HIS A 340 -2.06 13.98 -3.23
CA HIS A 340 -1.01 13.64 -2.26
C HIS A 340 0.11 12.82 -2.91
N MET A 341 1.25 13.46 -3.15
CA MET A 341 2.45 12.81 -3.68
C MET A 341 3.72 13.58 -3.31
N HIS A 342 4.84 12.89 -3.42
CA HIS A 342 6.15 13.32 -2.95
C HIS A 342 7.16 13.29 -4.10
N THR A 343 8.13 14.20 -4.04
CA THR A 343 9.18 14.36 -5.04
C THR A 343 10.55 14.23 -4.38
N THR A 344 11.62 14.35 -5.16
CA THR A 344 13.00 14.42 -4.64
C THR A 344 13.27 15.60 -3.70
N TRP A 345 12.30 16.49 -3.50
CA TRP A 345 12.41 17.57 -2.51
C TRP A 345 12.27 17.08 -1.07
N SER A 346 11.41 16.09 -0.79
CA SER A 346 11.46 15.30 0.44
C SER A 346 12.05 13.91 0.16
N ASP A 347 11.19 12.92 0.06
CA ASP A 347 11.49 11.49 0.08
C ASP A 347 10.83 10.75 -1.08
N GLY A 348 10.36 11.46 -2.11
CA GLY A 348 10.00 10.88 -3.39
C GLY A 348 11.22 10.46 -4.21
N ALA A 349 11.04 9.48 -5.10
CA ALA A 349 12.10 8.93 -5.94
C ALA A 349 12.36 9.76 -7.23
N TYR A 350 11.41 10.61 -7.61
CA TYR A 350 11.38 11.30 -8.91
C TYR A 350 11.26 12.82 -8.74
N ALA A 351 11.86 13.56 -9.67
CA ALA A 351 11.79 15.01 -9.69
C ALA A 351 10.39 15.50 -10.13
N ILE A 352 10.14 16.79 -9.92
CA ILE A 352 8.87 17.44 -10.27
C ILE A 352 8.45 17.17 -11.73
N PRO A 353 9.30 17.35 -12.76
CA PRO A 353 8.91 17.09 -14.16
C PRO A 353 8.50 15.64 -14.40
N GLU A 354 9.22 14.68 -13.83
CA GLU A 354 8.96 13.25 -13.99
C GLU A 354 7.61 12.85 -13.36
N MET A 355 7.27 13.43 -12.20
CA MET A 355 5.97 13.21 -11.55
C MET A 355 4.82 13.87 -12.34
N ILE A 356 5.03 15.06 -12.91
CA ILE A 356 4.06 15.73 -13.78
C ILE A 356 3.78 14.87 -15.02
N GLU A 357 4.82 14.40 -15.70
CA GLU A 357 4.71 13.56 -16.89
C GLU A 357 4.00 12.23 -16.58
N ALA A 358 4.28 11.63 -15.43
CA ALA A 358 3.58 10.43 -14.97
C ALA A 358 2.08 10.69 -14.73
N CYS A 359 1.71 11.84 -14.16
CA CYS A 359 0.31 12.23 -13.96
C CYS A 359 -0.40 12.51 -15.30
N ILE A 360 0.26 13.16 -16.25
CA ILE A 360 -0.25 13.37 -17.62
C ILE A 360 -0.50 12.02 -18.30
N ALA A 361 0.41 11.06 -18.14
CA ALA A 361 0.25 9.71 -18.69
C ALA A 361 -0.96 8.96 -18.09
N LYS A 362 -1.43 9.34 -16.89
CA LYS A 362 -2.69 8.85 -16.29
C LYS A 362 -3.93 9.56 -16.82
N GLY A 363 -3.77 10.65 -17.57
CA GLY A 363 -4.87 11.50 -18.04
C GLY A 363 -5.42 12.42 -16.96
N TYR A 364 -4.64 12.73 -15.91
CA TYR A 364 -5.05 13.68 -14.89
C TYR A 364 -5.05 15.12 -15.41
N GLU A 365 -6.06 15.88 -15.01
CA GLU A 365 -6.23 17.31 -15.30
C GLU A 365 -5.55 18.19 -14.26
N TYR A 366 -5.35 17.68 -13.05
CA TYR A 366 -4.64 18.37 -11.99
C TYR A 366 -3.87 17.41 -11.09
N MET A 367 -2.87 17.97 -10.42
CA MET A 367 -2.09 17.28 -9.39
C MET A 367 -1.67 18.24 -8.30
N VAL A 368 -1.44 17.72 -7.10
CA VAL A 368 -0.86 18.49 -5.99
C VAL A 368 0.42 17.80 -5.52
N ILE A 369 1.51 18.55 -5.48
CA ILE A 369 2.77 18.11 -4.87
C ILE A 369 2.73 18.48 -3.38
N THR A 370 2.92 17.51 -2.50
CA THR A 370 2.74 17.65 -1.05
C THR A 370 3.89 17.02 -0.28
N ASP A 371 5.13 17.37 -0.64
CA ASP A 371 6.32 16.94 0.09
C ASP A 371 6.23 17.25 1.60
N HIS A 372 6.97 16.49 2.42
CA HIS A 372 6.86 16.57 3.88
C HIS A 372 7.42 17.88 4.46
N GLY A 373 6.84 18.31 5.59
CA GLY A 373 7.33 19.44 6.41
C GLY A 373 8.56 19.13 7.28
N LYS A 374 9.18 20.19 7.85
CA LYS A 374 10.45 20.18 8.58
C LYS A 374 10.52 19.22 9.77
N PHE A 375 9.39 18.84 10.37
CA PHE A 375 9.39 17.91 11.48
C PHE A 375 9.91 16.51 11.08
N LEU A 376 9.54 16.03 9.89
CA LEU A 376 10.04 14.79 9.31
C LEU A 376 11.44 14.93 8.69
N ARG A 377 12.42 15.28 9.51
CA ARG A 377 13.85 15.37 9.09
C ARG A 377 14.40 14.08 8.49
N VAL A 378 13.87 12.94 8.92
CA VAL A 378 14.24 11.61 8.39
C VAL A 378 13.82 11.43 6.93
N ALA A 379 12.79 12.15 6.51
CA ALA A 379 12.25 12.15 5.14
C ALA A 379 12.68 13.42 4.38
N ASN A 380 13.79 14.06 4.77
CA ASN A 380 14.27 15.29 4.16
C ASN A 380 13.23 16.44 4.13
N GLY A 381 12.38 16.50 5.15
CA GLY A 381 11.30 17.49 5.24
C GLY A 381 11.75 18.94 5.05
N LEU A 382 10.91 19.74 4.38
CA LEU A 382 11.23 21.09 3.96
C LEU A 382 10.98 22.09 5.11
N ASP A 383 11.95 22.97 5.36
CA ASP A 383 11.70 24.18 6.16
C ASP A 383 10.99 25.26 5.34
N GLU A 384 10.60 26.35 5.99
CA GLU A 384 9.85 27.46 5.38
C GLU A 384 10.57 27.99 4.13
N LYS A 385 11.90 28.07 4.17
CA LYS A 385 12.70 28.57 3.05
C LYS A 385 12.68 27.59 1.89
N ARG A 386 12.97 26.31 2.13
CA ARG A 386 12.96 25.27 1.10
C ARG A 386 11.59 25.09 0.48
N LEU A 387 10.53 25.23 1.27
CA LEU A 387 9.15 25.12 0.80
C LEU A 387 8.79 26.25 -0.19
N LEU A 388 9.23 27.48 0.08
CA LEU A 388 9.04 28.60 -0.85
C LEU A 388 9.93 28.48 -2.11
N GLU A 389 11.14 27.93 -1.98
CA GLU A 389 12.01 27.60 -3.12
C GLU A 389 11.35 26.55 -4.02
N GLN A 390 10.83 25.46 -3.43
CA GLN A 390 10.09 24.44 -4.15
C GLN A 390 8.86 25.02 -4.84
N GLN A 391 8.07 25.84 -4.15
CA GLN A 391 6.91 26.48 -4.76
C GLN A 391 7.28 27.30 -6.00
N ALA A 392 8.35 28.10 -5.93
CA ALA A 392 8.81 28.88 -7.06
C ALA A 392 9.26 27.98 -8.22
N GLU A 393 9.90 26.84 -7.91
CA GLU A 393 10.29 25.84 -8.90
C GLU A 393 9.09 25.14 -9.54
N ILE A 394 8.10 24.70 -8.75
CA ILE A 394 6.83 24.13 -9.26
C ILE A 394 6.19 25.11 -10.25
N LYS A 395 6.03 26.39 -9.88
CA LYS A 395 5.43 27.41 -10.76
C LYS A 395 6.21 27.58 -12.07
N LYS A 396 7.54 27.54 -12.01
CA LYS A 396 8.41 27.66 -13.19
C LYS A 396 8.30 26.43 -14.10
N ILE A 397 8.32 25.24 -13.52
CA ILE A 397 8.27 23.97 -14.26
C ILE A 397 6.88 23.77 -14.88
N ALA A 398 5.82 23.97 -14.10
CA ALA A 398 4.43 23.81 -14.52
C ALA A 398 4.05 24.68 -15.72
N ALA A 399 4.70 25.85 -15.90
CA ALA A 399 4.51 26.69 -17.07
C ALA A 399 4.85 25.99 -18.41
N ASN A 400 5.61 24.90 -18.38
CA ASN A 400 5.93 24.09 -19.55
C ASN A 400 4.92 22.95 -19.83
N TYR A 401 3.93 22.75 -18.94
CA TYR A 401 2.95 21.66 -19.00
C TYR A 401 1.49 22.22 -18.98
N PRO A 402 1.06 22.94 -20.02
CA PRO A 402 -0.27 23.58 -20.05
C PRO A 402 -1.47 22.61 -20.05
N GLU A 403 -1.22 21.31 -20.24
CA GLU A 403 -2.23 20.24 -20.23
C GLU A 403 -2.68 19.80 -18.83
N ILE A 404 -1.95 20.18 -17.77
CA ILE A 404 -2.24 19.78 -16.38
C ILE A 404 -2.05 20.96 -15.42
N ASP A 405 -3.01 21.17 -14.52
CA ASP A 405 -2.87 22.13 -13.44
C ASP A 405 -2.02 21.54 -12.30
N VAL A 406 -0.83 22.12 -12.07
CA VAL A 406 0.08 21.68 -11.00
C VAL A 406 0.00 22.64 -9.82
N TYR A 407 -0.42 22.13 -8.67
CA TYR A 407 -0.60 22.90 -7.44
C TYR A 407 0.55 22.64 -6.46
N SER A 408 0.97 23.71 -5.77
CA SER A 408 1.97 23.65 -4.70
C SER A 408 1.30 23.40 -3.35
N GLY A 409 1.72 22.34 -2.65
CA GLY A 409 1.21 21.98 -1.35
C GLY A 409 2.29 21.49 -0.40
N VAL A 410 1.84 20.97 0.75
CA VAL A 410 2.73 20.39 1.77
C VAL A 410 1.96 19.36 2.58
N GLU A 411 2.59 18.24 2.92
CA GLU A 411 2.13 17.39 4.02
C GLU A 411 2.70 17.92 5.33
N MET A 412 1.89 18.72 6.01
CA MET A 412 2.25 19.38 7.25
C MET A 412 2.04 18.45 8.44
N ASP A 413 3.08 18.32 9.28
CA ASP A 413 2.96 17.64 10.55
C ASP A 413 2.09 18.41 11.55
N ILE A 414 1.23 17.66 12.25
CA ILE A 414 0.58 18.10 13.48
C ILE A 414 1.48 17.65 14.64
N LEU A 415 2.08 18.56 15.39
CA LEU A 415 3.05 18.25 16.43
C LEU A 415 2.40 17.63 17.68
N ALA A 416 3.21 17.01 18.53
CA ALA A 416 2.74 16.26 19.71
C ALA A 416 1.97 17.12 20.73
N ASP A 417 2.23 18.43 20.78
CA ASP A 417 1.54 19.38 21.67
C ASP A 417 0.24 19.97 21.07
N GLY A 418 -0.03 19.65 19.79
CA GLY A 418 -1.17 20.17 19.03
C GLY A 418 -0.87 21.39 18.18
N SER A 419 0.36 21.90 18.17
CA SER A 419 0.78 22.96 17.23
C SER A 419 1.03 22.39 15.83
N LEU A 420 1.06 23.27 14.82
CA LEU A 420 1.27 22.93 13.42
C LEU A 420 2.71 23.27 13.00
N ASP A 421 3.26 22.54 12.04
CA ASP A 421 4.68 22.67 11.65
C ASP A 421 5.01 24.06 11.05
N PHE A 422 4.04 24.73 10.41
CA PHE A 422 4.22 26.04 9.77
C PHE A 422 3.27 27.10 10.31
N ASP A 423 3.68 28.37 10.18
CA ASP A 423 2.83 29.51 10.50
C ASP A 423 1.86 29.85 9.36
N ASP A 424 0.83 30.63 9.71
CA ASP A 424 -0.22 31.02 8.77
C ASP A 424 0.30 31.84 7.58
N GLU A 425 1.37 32.62 7.76
CA GLU A 425 1.98 33.42 6.67
C GLU A 425 2.69 32.53 5.64
N THR A 426 3.27 31.41 6.08
CA THR A 426 3.81 30.38 5.19
C THR A 426 2.68 29.61 4.50
N LEU A 427 1.70 29.13 5.27
CA LEU A 427 0.60 28.30 4.74
C LEU A 427 -0.26 29.05 3.72
N LYS A 428 -0.49 30.35 3.92
CA LYS A 428 -1.25 31.21 3.01
C LYS A 428 -0.67 31.30 1.60
N GLN A 429 0.64 31.03 1.44
CA GLN A 429 1.30 31.10 0.15
C GLN A 429 1.03 29.84 -0.70
N LEU A 430 0.69 28.71 -0.08
CA LEU A 430 0.48 27.43 -0.75
C LEU A 430 -0.95 27.30 -1.31
N ASP A 431 -1.10 26.45 -2.34
CA ASP A 431 -2.39 26.19 -2.95
C ASP A 431 -3.20 25.15 -2.15
N PHE A 432 -2.53 24.17 -1.54
CA PHE A 432 -3.18 23.05 -0.86
C PHE A 432 -2.35 22.52 0.32
N VAL A 433 -2.88 22.66 1.54
CA VAL A 433 -2.21 22.14 2.75
C VAL A 433 -2.94 20.90 3.22
N ILE A 434 -2.20 19.79 3.38
CA ILE A 434 -2.72 18.58 4.02
C ILE A 434 -2.05 18.44 5.38
N ALA A 435 -2.76 17.90 6.37
CA ALA A 435 -2.24 17.76 7.72
C ALA A 435 -2.34 16.31 8.22
N SER A 436 -1.30 15.84 8.90
CA SER A 436 -1.24 14.47 9.40
C SER A 436 -0.38 14.32 10.67
N ILE A 437 -0.54 13.18 11.34
CA ILE A 437 0.18 12.84 12.58
C ILE A 437 1.22 11.77 12.24
N HIS A 438 2.51 12.09 12.39
CA HIS A 438 3.61 11.13 12.16
C HIS A 438 4.37 10.69 13.43
N SER A 439 3.98 11.21 14.60
CA SER A 439 4.66 10.91 15.86
C SER A 439 3.71 10.86 17.04
N SER A 440 4.20 10.28 18.14
CA SER A 440 3.46 10.17 19.41
C SER A 440 2.13 9.41 19.30
N PHE A 441 2.11 8.31 18.54
CA PHE A 441 0.90 7.49 18.27
C PHE A 441 0.23 6.85 19.51
N GLN A 442 0.89 6.86 20.67
CA GLN A 442 0.36 6.31 21.93
C GLN A 442 -0.31 7.36 22.83
N GLN A 443 -0.47 8.59 22.35
CA GLN A 443 -1.20 9.65 23.08
C GLN A 443 -2.65 9.28 23.32
N SER A 444 -3.23 9.87 24.36
CA SER A 444 -4.64 9.69 24.72
C SER A 444 -5.59 10.21 23.63
N GLU A 445 -6.84 9.77 23.66
CA GLU A 445 -7.87 10.26 22.73
C GLU A 445 -8.04 11.78 22.81
N GLU A 446 -8.00 12.36 24.00
CA GLU A 446 -8.09 13.81 24.21
C GLU A 446 -6.94 14.56 23.50
N GLU A 447 -5.71 14.08 23.62
CA GLU A 447 -4.54 14.69 22.98
C GLU A 447 -4.60 14.55 21.45
N ILE A 448 -4.97 13.37 20.94
CA ILE A 448 -5.12 13.13 19.50
C ILE A 448 -6.22 14.01 18.92
N MET A 449 -7.38 14.08 19.57
CA MET A 449 -8.48 14.91 19.11
C MET A 449 -8.14 16.40 19.19
N LYS A 450 -7.38 16.85 20.20
CA LYS A 450 -6.85 18.23 20.25
C LYS A 450 -5.97 18.54 19.04
N ARG A 451 -5.03 17.64 18.70
CA ARG A 451 -4.14 17.76 17.53
C ARG A 451 -4.93 17.91 16.24
N LEU A 452 -5.84 16.96 15.98
CA LEU A 452 -6.70 16.97 14.81
C LEU A 452 -7.61 18.19 14.77
N LYS A 453 -8.05 18.65 15.95
CA LYS A 453 -8.89 19.85 16.05
C LYS A 453 -8.17 21.10 15.59
N THR A 454 -6.95 21.33 16.07
CA THR A 454 -6.13 22.46 15.62
C THR A 454 -5.97 22.47 14.10
N ALA A 455 -5.73 21.30 13.50
CA ALA A 455 -5.55 21.19 12.04
C ALA A 455 -6.83 21.52 11.27
N CYS A 456 -7.98 20.96 11.66
CA CYS A 456 -9.25 21.24 10.99
C CYS A 456 -9.67 22.72 11.10
N GLU A 457 -9.44 23.36 12.26
CA GLU A 457 -9.78 24.77 12.50
C GLU A 457 -8.84 25.76 11.80
N ASN A 458 -7.67 25.34 11.34
CA ASN A 458 -6.75 26.20 10.60
C ASN A 458 -7.33 26.53 9.19
N PRO A 459 -7.43 27.80 8.77
CA PRO A 459 -8.09 28.21 7.53
C PRO A 459 -7.36 27.79 6.24
N TYR A 460 -6.14 27.29 6.33
CA TYR A 460 -5.34 26.87 5.17
C TYR A 460 -5.33 25.35 4.96
N VAL A 461 -5.55 24.55 6.01
CA VAL A 461 -5.63 23.09 5.91
C VAL A 461 -6.87 22.67 5.10
N ARG A 462 -6.69 21.93 4.01
CA ARG A 462 -7.79 21.46 3.14
C ARG A 462 -8.16 20.01 3.40
N LEU A 463 -7.23 19.21 3.90
CA LEU A 463 -7.37 17.75 4.04
C LEU A 463 -6.66 17.25 5.29
N ILE A 464 -7.26 16.30 6.00
CA ILE A 464 -6.54 15.44 6.95
C ILE A 464 -6.09 14.17 6.22
N ALA A 465 -4.78 13.96 6.11
CA ALA A 465 -4.19 12.80 5.44
C ALA A 465 -4.13 11.59 6.38
N HIS A 466 -4.34 10.38 5.82
CA HIS A 466 -4.39 9.07 6.50
C HIS A 466 -4.83 9.15 7.98
N PRO A 467 -6.12 9.50 8.23
CA PRO A 467 -6.57 10.11 9.50
C PRO A 467 -6.55 9.21 10.75
N THR A 468 -6.17 7.94 10.62
CA THR A 468 -5.98 7.03 11.76
C THR A 468 -4.52 6.70 12.01
N GLY A 469 -3.63 7.07 11.07
CA GLY A 469 -2.21 6.75 11.09
C GLY A 469 -1.91 5.25 11.05
N ARG A 470 -2.89 4.40 10.71
CA ARG A 470 -2.70 2.96 10.71
C ARG A 470 -1.72 2.51 9.63
N ILE A 471 -1.07 1.38 9.87
CA ILE A 471 -0.39 0.57 8.86
C ILE A 471 -0.97 -0.83 9.00
N VAL A 472 -1.57 -1.36 7.94
CA VAL A 472 -2.27 -2.65 7.95
C VAL A 472 -1.33 -3.73 8.51
N VAL A 473 -1.81 -4.46 9.53
CA VAL A 473 -1.07 -5.46 10.34
C VAL A 473 0.05 -4.87 11.22
N LYS A 474 0.84 -3.88 10.75
CA LYS A 474 2.05 -3.40 11.45
C LYS A 474 1.78 -2.35 12.54
N ARG A 475 0.82 -1.44 12.36
CA ARG A 475 0.52 -0.35 13.31
C ARG A 475 -0.99 -0.16 13.43
N LYS A 476 -1.53 -0.36 14.64
CA LYS A 476 -2.93 -0.07 14.94
C LYS A 476 -3.20 1.44 14.81
N PRO A 477 -4.46 1.84 14.50
CA PRO A 477 -4.89 3.22 14.64
C PRO A 477 -4.45 3.82 15.97
N TYR A 478 -4.05 5.10 15.97
CA TYR A 478 -3.98 5.86 17.22
C TYR A 478 -5.38 6.04 17.83
N HIS A 479 -5.46 6.54 19.06
CA HIS A 479 -6.72 6.70 19.80
C HIS A 479 -7.60 7.84 19.22
N VAL A 480 -8.01 7.75 17.95
CA VAL A 480 -8.85 8.76 17.29
C VAL A 480 -10.34 8.48 17.47
N ASN A 481 -11.10 9.50 17.84
CA ASN A 481 -12.55 9.47 17.80
C ASN A 481 -13.05 9.87 16.41
N MET A 482 -13.27 8.87 15.55
CA MET A 482 -13.63 9.13 14.15
C MET A 482 -14.98 9.83 13.98
N LYS A 483 -15.94 9.61 14.88
CA LYS A 483 -17.24 10.31 14.81
C LYS A 483 -17.05 11.81 15.06
N GLU A 484 -16.24 12.15 16.05
CA GLU A 484 -15.92 13.54 16.37
C GLU A 484 -15.09 14.19 15.24
N LEU A 485 -14.08 13.49 14.71
CA LEU A 485 -13.29 13.97 13.59
C LEU A 485 -14.14 14.26 12.35
N ILE A 486 -15.04 13.35 11.98
CA ILE A 486 -15.96 13.52 10.84
C ILE A 486 -16.87 14.74 11.05
N GLN A 487 -17.40 14.92 12.26
CA GLN A 487 -18.23 16.09 12.56
C GLN A 487 -17.42 17.39 12.49
N LEU A 488 -16.16 17.37 12.93
CA LEU A 488 -15.28 18.52 12.85
C LEU A 488 -14.91 18.87 11.40
N ALA A 489 -14.55 17.85 10.62
CA ALA A 489 -14.29 17.97 9.19
C ALA A 489 -15.47 18.62 8.46
N LYS A 490 -16.69 18.16 8.76
CA LYS A 490 -17.93 18.77 8.26
C LYS A 490 -18.08 20.24 8.65
N ASN A 491 -17.86 20.56 9.91
CA ASN A 491 -18.05 21.93 10.43
C ASN A 491 -17.05 22.93 9.86
N THR A 492 -15.85 22.46 9.51
CA THR A 492 -14.73 23.29 9.03
C THR A 492 -14.55 23.25 7.52
N GLY A 493 -15.33 22.43 6.80
CA GLY A 493 -15.14 22.19 5.37
C GLY A 493 -13.85 21.42 5.04
N THR A 494 -13.17 20.85 6.03
CA THR A 494 -11.94 20.07 5.84
C THR A 494 -12.30 18.70 5.27
N ALA A 495 -11.62 18.26 4.21
CA ALA A 495 -11.81 16.94 3.64
C ALA A 495 -11.08 15.86 4.46
N LEU A 496 -11.44 14.59 4.24
CA LEU A 496 -10.74 13.43 4.81
C LEU A 496 -10.15 12.55 3.72
N GLU A 497 -8.94 12.03 3.94
CA GLU A 497 -8.26 11.20 2.96
C GLU A 497 -8.70 9.73 3.02
N LEU A 498 -8.90 9.14 1.85
CA LEU A 498 -8.77 7.73 1.55
C LEU A 498 -7.40 7.51 0.88
N ASN A 499 -6.41 7.17 1.70
CA ASN A 499 -5.07 6.88 1.25
C ASN A 499 -5.07 5.50 0.60
N ALA A 500 -4.87 5.48 -0.72
CA ALA A 500 -4.98 4.32 -1.57
C ALA A 500 -3.77 3.39 -1.48
N ASN A 501 -2.69 3.80 -0.82
CA ASN A 501 -1.52 2.97 -0.59
C ASN A 501 -1.95 1.67 0.13
N PRO A 502 -1.65 0.48 -0.41
CA PRO A 502 -2.09 -0.81 0.13
C PRO A 502 -1.54 -1.12 1.53
N GLN A 503 -0.52 -0.40 2.00
CA GLN A 503 -0.04 -0.46 3.38
C GLN A 503 -0.94 0.28 4.36
N ARG A 504 -1.69 1.28 3.89
CA ARG A 504 -2.54 2.17 4.71
C ARG A 504 -4.02 1.84 4.53
N LEU A 505 -4.53 1.96 3.30
CA LEU A 505 -5.96 1.90 2.96
C LEU A 505 -6.82 2.74 3.89
N ASP A 506 -6.35 3.92 4.28
CA ASP A 506 -6.92 4.71 5.38
C ASP A 506 -7.57 5.98 4.84
N LEU A 507 -8.89 6.17 4.88
CA LEU A 507 -9.87 5.55 5.77
C LEU A 507 -10.40 4.14 5.39
N ASN A 508 -10.73 3.35 6.42
CA ASN A 508 -11.41 2.08 6.23
C ASN A 508 -12.87 2.25 5.75
N ARG A 509 -13.49 1.16 5.28
CA ARG A 509 -14.88 1.14 4.77
C ARG A 509 -15.90 1.81 5.72
N GLU A 510 -15.86 1.49 7.01
CA GLU A 510 -16.87 1.98 7.96
C GLU A 510 -16.74 3.49 8.17
N HIS A 511 -15.51 3.99 8.23
CA HIS A 511 -15.23 5.42 8.36
C HIS A 511 -15.59 6.18 7.08
N LEU A 512 -15.37 5.59 5.91
CA LEU A 512 -15.81 6.13 4.62
C LEU A 512 -17.33 6.24 4.53
N GLU A 513 -18.07 5.18 4.91
CA GLU A 513 -19.54 5.19 4.95
C GLU A 513 -20.05 6.29 5.90
N MET A 514 -19.44 6.44 7.09
CA MET A 514 -19.79 7.49 8.05
C MET A 514 -19.51 8.90 7.52
N ALA A 515 -18.34 9.12 6.91
CA ALA A 515 -17.96 10.42 6.35
C ALA A 515 -18.87 10.81 5.18
N HIS A 516 -19.18 9.86 4.29
CA HIS A 516 -20.11 10.06 3.19
C HIS A 516 -21.51 10.41 3.70
N ALA A 517 -22.05 9.68 4.68
CA ALA A 517 -23.35 9.96 5.29
C ALA A 517 -23.40 11.34 5.97
N ALA A 518 -22.28 11.82 6.50
CA ALA A 518 -22.17 13.15 7.09
C ALA A 518 -22.07 14.28 6.04
N GLY A 519 -21.79 13.95 4.78
CA GLY A 519 -21.54 14.91 3.70
C GLY A 519 -20.12 15.51 3.73
N VAL A 520 -19.16 14.80 4.33
CA VAL A 520 -17.74 15.23 4.34
C VAL A 520 -17.09 14.84 3.01
N PRO A 521 -16.41 15.76 2.31
CA PRO A 521 -15.67 15.43 1.10
C PRO A 521 -14.54 14.44 1.39
N ILE A 522 -14.41 13.42 0.54
CA ILE A 522 -13.31 12.44 0.59
C ILE A 522 -12.33 12.73 -0.55
N ALA A 523 -11.03 12.65 -0.28
CA ALA A 523 -9.99 12.62 -1.31
C ALA A 523 -9.37 11.23 -1.39
N ILE A 524 -9.36 10.61 -2.57
CA ILE A 524 -8.64 9.36 -2.83
C ILE A 524 -7.25 9.74 -3.33
N ASN A 525 -6.21 9.48 -2.56
CA ASN A 525 -4.85 9.85 -2.97
C ASN A 525 -3.88 8.67 -2.83
N THR A 526 -2.86 8.63 -3.67
CA THR A 526 -1.94 7.48 -3.70
C THR A 526 -0.80 7.55 -2.69
N ASP A 527 -0.49 8.74 -2.15
CA ASP A 527 0.68 8.93 -1.28
C ASP A 527 1.95 8.48 -2.03
N ALA A 528 2.02 8.91 -3.30
CA ALA A 528 2.99 8.41 -4.27
C ALA A 528 4.38 8.95 -3.99
N HIS A 529 5.32 8.03 -3.76
CA HIS A 529 6.76 8.28 -3.63
C HIS A 529 7.54 7.70 -4.83
N ASP A 530 6.85 6.97 -5.71
CA ASP A 530 7.34 6.40 -6.96
C ASP A 530 6.22 6.56 -7.99
N THR A 531 6.55 6.77 -9.27
CA THR A 531 5.54 6.93 -10.34
C THR A 531 4.62 5.71 -10.47
N LYS A 532 5.09 4.50 -10.12
CA LYS A 532 4.26 3.29 -10.07
C LYS A 532 3.25 3.31 -8.93
N HIS A 533 3.50 4.07 -7.86
CA HIS A 533 2.52 4.19 -6.76
C HIS A 533 1.25 4.92 -7.21
N LEU A 534 1.29 5.69 -8.30
CA LEU A 534 0.08 6.27 -8.93
C LEU A 534 -0.93 5.18 -9.35
N ASP A 535 -0.48 3.94 -9.60
CA ASP A 535 -1.37 2.80 -9.88
C ASP A 535 -2.24 2.39 -8.69
N PHE A 536 -1.85 2.79 -7.47
CA PHE A 536 -2.65 2.55 -6.27
C PHE A 536 -3.98 3.29 -6.31
N MET A 537 -4.18 4.28 -7.18
CA MET A 537 -5.47 4.93 -7.38
C MET A 537 -6.58 3.91 -7.69
N SER A 538 -6.25 2.85 -8.44
CA SER A 538 -7.18 1.75 -8.73
C SER A 538 -7.65 1.02 -7.46
N ILE A 539 -6.75 0.84 -6.49
CA ILE A 539 -7.05 0.26 -5.18
C ILE A 539 -7.93 1.23 -4.36
N GLY A 540 -7.64 2.53 -4.39
CA GLY A 540 -8.43 3.57 -3.73
C GLY A 540 -9.87 3.64 -4.25
N VAL A 541 -10.06 3.61 -5.57
CA VAL A 541 -11.39 3.58 -6.20
C VAL A 541 -12.18 2.33 -5.79
N ARG A 542 -11.52 1.17 -5.72
CA ARG A 542 -12.13 -0.06 -5.22
C ARG A 542 -12.50 0.06 -3.73
N ALA A 543 -11.66 0.70 -2.91
CA ALA A 543 -11.95 0.94 -1.50
C ALA A 543 -13.13 1.90 -1.30
N ALA A 544 -13.25 2.94 -2.12
CA ALA A 544 -14.41 3.83 -2.15
C ALA A 544 -15.68 3.09 -2.60
N THR A 545 -15.58 2.26 -3.63
CA THR A 545 -16.67 1.39 -4.11
C THR A 545 -17.16 0.44 -3.02
N LYS A 546 -16.23 -0.15 -2.26
CA LYS A 546 -16.52 -1.02 -1.12
C LYS A 546 -17.37 -0.34 -0.04
N ALA A 547 -17.26 0.97 0.08
CA ALA A 547 -18.04 1.82 0.99
C ALA A 547 -19.25 2.49 0.30
N TRP A 548 -19.55 2.12 -0.95
CA TRP A 548 -20.68 2.64 -1.75
C TRP A 548 -20.60 4.14 -2.04
N LEU A 549 -19.39 4.69 -2.18
CA LEU A 549 -19.23 6.09 -2.57
C LEU A 549 -19.46 6.24 -4.07
N ASP A 550 -20.14 7.32 -4.43
CA ASP A 550 -20.28 7.80 -5.80
C ASP A 550 -19.35 9.00 -6.06
N LYS A 551 -19.34 9.48 -7.31
CA LYS A 551 -18.48 10.60 -7.72
C LYS A 551 -18.70 11.86 -6.88
N SER A 552 -19.94 12.15 -6.45
CA SER A 552 -20.27 13.39 -5.73
C SER A 552 -19.58 13.50 -4.37
N ALA A 553 -19.18 12.37 -3.79
CA ALA A 553 -18.45 12.30 -2.52
C ALA A 553 -16.94 12.51 -2.65
N ILE A 554 -16.39 12.40 -3.87
CA ILE A 554 -14.95 12.30 -4.11
C ILE A 554 -14.41 13.57 -4.77
N LEU A 555 -13.48 14.25 -4.09
CA LEU A 555 -12.84 15.47 -4.57
C LEU A 555 -12.09 15.27 -5.90
N ASN A 556 -11.46 14.09 -6.07
CA ASN A 556 -10.69 13.75 -7.26
C ASN A 556 -11.53 13.61 -8.54
N THR A 557 -12.86 13.65 -8.45
CA THR A 557 -13.76 13.58 -9.62
C THR A 557 -14.20 14.94 -10.13
N LYS A 558 -13.89 16.00 -9.39
CA LYS A 558 -14.18 17.38 -9.77
C LYS A 558 -13.45 17.74 -11.06
N THR A 559 -14.07 18.55 -11.90
CA THR A 559 -13.36 19.24 -12.98
C THR A 559 -12.22 20.11 -12.40
N ALA A 560 -11.19 20.41 -13.19
CA ALA A 560 -10.16 21.37 -12.78
C ALA A 560 -10.74 22.70 -12.25
N ALA A 561 -11.81 23.21 -12.88
CA ALA A 561 -12.50 24.42 -12.44
C ALA A 561 -13.21 24.26 -11.08
N GLU A 562 -13.90 23.15 -10.85
CA GLU A 562 -14.56 22.85 -9.57
C GLU A 562 -13.54 22.58 -8.45
N PHE A 563 -12.41 21.95 -8.76
CA PHE A 563 -11.33 21.75 -7.80
C PHE A 563 -10.69 23.08 -7.42
N LYS A 564 -10.41 23.95 -8.39
CA LYS A 564 -9.94 25.32 -8.13
C LYS A 564 -10.90 26.13 -7.27
N GLN A 565 -12.21 25.97 -7.48
CA GLN A 565 -13.22 26.60 -6.63
C GLN A 565 -13.20 26.02 -5.20
N PHE A 566 -12.97 24.71 -5.04
CA PHE A 566 -12.79 24.10 -3.72
C PHE A 566 -11.58 24.70 -2.98
N LEU A 567 -10.46 24.96 -3.65
CA LEU A 567 -9.28 25.58 -3.04
C LEU A 567 -9.58 26.96 -2.44
N GLN A 568 -10.46 27.73 -3.08
CA GLN A 568 -10.84 29.08 -2.68
C GLN A 568 -11.88 29.13 -1.55
N ASN A 569 -12.58 28.03 -1.32
CA ASN A 569 -13.67 27.94 -0.35
C ASN A 569 -13.19 27.20 0.91
N LYS A 570 -12.77 27.96 1.93
CA LYS A 570 -12.72 27.49 3.32
C LYS A 570 -13.16 28.60 4.27
#